data_AF-A0A1G8YE24-F1
#
_entry.id   AF-A0A1G8YE24-F1
#
_cell.length_a   1.000
_cell.length_b   1.000
_cell.length_c   1.000
_cell.angle_alpha   90.00
_cell.angle_beta   90.00
_cell.angle_gamma   90.00
#
_symmetry.space_group_name_H-M   'P 1'
#
loop_
_entity.id
_entity.type
_entity.pdbx_description
1 polymer ?
#
loop_
_entity_poly.entity_id
_entity_poly.type
_entity_poly.pdbx_seq_one_letter_code
_entity_poly.pdbx_strand_id
1 'polypeptide(L)'
;MIEKIVLKNFKQFKNQEIPFNPGRNVLIGENGVGKSTVLLAISTVLSGSYSTIEKYGIHSLFNKETITEFLNSDKKYEDLPIVEVELFLDQSIQNHEINGKHNSTQKELNGLKLKFSPDDEFSEQIRFSLSETEIFPFEYYKVEFRTFSKKSYNSYKKYSGFLRYAYLDATKVNSAYAMKDYVKRIYESKADASKRHRINNEYRNVTNDFSNKLYNEFQLEKKNEVSIKLDDSGNTSFQQNIIAEKAGISIQELGQGERMFINTEFMLTTSAAESSIILIEEPESHLSHVNMHKLIDKMIETESEKQTFIATHSNMITARLDLHNAIFLTEDNFIKLDDLNKDTTKFFQKAPNHNILDFILSSKAILVEGDAEYILLNEFYKVIQGTEPHSDDISIISCGGKTFKRYIEIADLLNKKVAIITDNDKDYANNINENYGDLPKNIKVFADLEDENYTFEVCLYNENKEFLERYLKNTNMSNGVQAFMLNNKAEAAFRILQLFINDNEETDINKFTIPKYIEDAIKWLP
;
A
#
# COMPACT_ATOMS: atom_id res chain seq x y z
N MET A 1 17.90 -5.91 11.73
CA MET A 1 16.70 -5.44 10.99
C MET A 1 16.12 -6.61 10.21
N ILE A 2 14.94 -6.47 9.60
CA ILE A 2 14.36 -7.47 8.68
C ILE A 2 14.92 -7.19 7.28
N GLU A 3 15.65 -8.12 6.70
CA GLU A 3 16.24 -7.97 5.36
C GLU A 3 15.23 -8.34 4.27
N LYS A 4 14.38 -9.35 4.52
CA LYS A 4 13.35 -9.79 3.58
C LYS A 4 12.26 -10.60 4.28
N ILE A 5 11.11 -10.70 3.63
CA ILE A 5 10.03 -11.61 3.97
C ILE A 5 9.77 -12.60 2.84
N VAL A 6 9.48 -13.85 3.17
CA VAL A 6 8.96 -14.86 2.25
C VAL A 6 7.56 -15.26 2.69
N LEU A 7 6.60 -15.21 1.77
CA LEU A 7 5.18 -15.49 1.97
C LEU A 7 4.78 -16.64 1.06
N LYS A 8 4.39 -17.77 1.63
CA LYS A 8 3.91 -18.95 0.91
C LYS A 8 2.49 -19.29 1.34
N ASN A 9 1.58 -19.33 0.38
CA ASN A 9 0.14 -19.61 0.55
C ASN A 9 -0.53 -18.75 1.63
N PHE A 10 -0.06 -17.52 1.84
CA PHE A 10 -0.52 -16.62 2.89
C PHE A 10 -1.41 -15.50 2.32
N LYS A 11 -2.71 -15.55 2.63
CA LYS A 11 -3.75 -14.67 2.08
C LYS A 11 -3.63 -14.58 0.55
N GLN A 12 -3.55 -13.40 -0.07
CA GLN A 12 -3.48 -13.30 -1.53
C GLN A 12 -2.14 -13.78 -2.14
N PHE A 13 -1.07 -14.00 -1.34
CA PHE A 13 0.21 -14.45 -1.87
C PHE A 13 0.33 -15.98 -1.93
N LYS A 14 0.45 -16.55 -3.15
CA LYS A 14 0.83 -17.96 -3.35
C LYS A 14 2.29 -18.21 -3.01
N ASN A 15 3.19 -17.41 -3.58
CA ASN A 15 4.61 -17.43 -3.27
C ASN A 15 5.23 -16.07 -3.59
N GLN A 16 5.70 -15.34 -2.57
CA GLN A 16 6.30 -14.02 -2.74
C GLN A 16 7.52 -13.86 -1.84
N GLU A 17 8.61 -13.35 -2.41
CA GLU A 17 9.79 -12.89 -1.67
C GLU A 17 9.90 -11.37 -1.84
N ILE A 18 9.93 -10.63 -0.73
CA ILE A 18 10.02 -9.15 -0.76
C ILE A 18 11.25 -8.71 0.04
N PRO A 19 12.26 -8.10 -0.61
CA PRO A 19 13.42 -7.54 0.07
C PRO A 19 13.08 -6.19 0.70
N PHE A 20 13.75 -5.86 1.80
CA PHE A 20 13.54 -4.62 2.56
C PHE A 20 14.83 -3.84 2.74
N ASN A 21 14.69 -2.53 2.83
CA ASN A 21 15.75 -1.60 3.12
C ASN A 21 15.95 -1.54 4.66
N PRO A 22 17.18 -1.32 5.16
CA PRO A 22 17.46 -1.24 6.60
C PRO A 22 16.66 -0.14 7.33
N GLY A 23 16.42 0.99 6.66
CA GLY A 23 15.67 2.13 7.20
C GLY A 23 14.19 2.07 6.84
N ARG A 24 13.76 2.97 5.94
CA ARG A 24 12.35 3.09 5.54
C ARG A 24 12.01 2.15 4.39
N ASN A 25 10.80 1.59 4.48
CA ASN A 25 10.16 0.76 3.46
C ASN A 25 8.74 1.28 3.26
N VAL A 26 8.44 1.81 2.08
CA VAL A 26 7.12 2.35 1.74
C VAL A 26 6.46 1.38 0.77
N LEU A 27 5.53 0.57 1.28
CA LEU A 27 4.70 -0.36 0.50
C LEU A 27 3.59 0.43 -0.20
N ILE A 28 3.61 0.44 -1.53
CA ILE A 28 2.72 1.23 -2.38
C ILE A 28 2.02 0.29 -3.34
N GLY A 29 0.77 0.57 -3.68
CA GLY A 29 -0.04 -0.31 -4.51
C GLY A 29 -1.51 0.02 -4.38
N GLU A 30 -2.35 -0.53 -5.25
CA GLU A 30 -3.80 -0.35 -5.16
C GLU A 30 -4.40 -1.08 -3.95
N ASN A 31 -5.68 -0.86 -3.70
CA ASN A 31 -6.39 -1.58 -2.64
C ASN A 31 -6.52 -3.06 -3.02
N GLY A 32 -6.20 -3.95 -2.09
CA GLY A 32 -6.29 -5.40 -2.31
C GLY A 32 -4.99 -6.09 -2.74
N VAL A 33 -3.99 -5.37 -3.26
CA VAL A 33 -2.71 -5.97 -3.74
C VAL A 33 -1.82 -6.54 -2.63
N GLY A 34 -2.17 -6.34 -1.36
CA GLY A 34 -1.51 -7.04 -0.25
C GLY A 34 -0.63 -6.23 0.69
N LYS A 35 -0.62 -4.89 0.59
CA LYS A 35 0.14 -4.01 1.51
C LYS A 35 -0.12 -4.34 2.98
N SER A 36 -1.40 -4.39 3.37
CA SER A 36 -1.85 -4.73 4.72
C SER A 36 -1.49 -6.17 5.12
N THR A 37 -1.50 -7.09 4.15
CA THR A 37 -1.10 -8.48 4.36
C THR A 37 0.37 -8.60 4.70
N VAL A 38 1.26 -7.82 4.07
CA VAL A 38 2.70 -7.79 4.41
C VAL A 38 2.89 -7.29 5.84
N LEU A 39 2.25 -6.17 6.24
CA LEU A 39 2.34 -5.65 7.61
C LEU A 39 1.77 -6.65 8.65
N LEU A 40 0.64 -7.30 8.31
CA LEU A 40 0.04 -8.34 9.13
C LEU A 40 0.99 -9.54 9.28
N ALA A 41 1.63 -9.99 8.20
CA ALA A 41 2.56 -11.10 8.23
C ALA A 41 3.77 -10.80 9.13
N ILE A 42 4.37 -9.62 8.97
CA ILE A 42 5.47 -9.14 9.82
C ILE A 42 5.05 -9.12 11.29
N SER A 43 3.96 -8.40 11.62
CA SER A 43 3.49 -8.28 13.01
C SER A 43 3.14 -9.63 13.63
N THR A 44 2.54 -10.54 12.86
CA THR A 44 2.15 -11.86 13.32
C THR A 44 3.37 -12.70 13.70
N VAL A 45 4.37 -12.80 12.81
CA VAL A 45 5.60 -13.55 13.08
C VAL A 45 6.37 -12.95 14.25
N LEU A 46 6.49 -11.62 14.33
CA LEU A 46 7.18 -10.94 15.43
C LEU A 46 6.44 -11.12 16.77
N SER A 47 5.11 -11.18 16.77
CA SER A 47 4.31 -11.34 17.98
C SER A 47 4.40 -12.74 18.59
N GLY A 48 4.51 -13.79 17.75
CA GLY A 48 4.38 -15.18 18.17
C GLY A 48 3.03 -15.48 18.86
N SER A 49 1.98 -14.71 18.54
CA SER A 49 0.70 -14.75 19.24
C SER A 49 -0.28 -15.71 18.59
N TYR A 50 -0.49 -16.86 19.21
CA TYR A 50 -1.52 -17.82 18.80
C TYR A 50 -2.94 -17.21 18.88
N SER A 51 -3.21 -16.42 19.91
CA SER A 51 -4.50 -15.71 20.05
C SER A 51 -4.77 -14.75 18.88
N THR A 52 -3.72 -14.16 18.29
CA THR A 52 -3.87 -13.34 17.08
C THR A 52 -4.30 -14.18 15.89
N ILE A 53 -3.72 -15.37 15.71
CA ILE A 53 -4.11 -16.31 14.66
C ILE A 53 -5.56 -16.77 14.86
N GLU A 54 -5.94 -17.15 16.08
CA GLU A 54 -7.31 -17.55 16.41
C GLU A 54 -8.32 -16.45 16.12
N LYS A 55 -8.00 -15.19 16.46
CA LYS A 55 -8.87 -14.04 16.19
C LYS A 55 -9.14 -13.83 14.69
N TYR A 56 -8.13 -14.03 13.84
CA TYR A 56 -8.32 -13.97 12.39
C TYR A 56 -8.98 -15.23 11.83
N GLY A 57 -8.77 -16.38 12.49
CA GLY A 57 -9.14 -17.69 11.99
C GLY A 57 -8.14 -18.17 10.93
N ILE A 58 -7.68 -19.41 11.05
CA ILE A 58 -6.64 -19.96 10.16
C ILE A 58 -7.09 -19.93 8.68
N HIS A 59 -8.36 -20.22 8.40
CA HIS A 59 -8.93 -20.22 7.05
C HIS A 59 -8.80 -18.88 6.33
N SER A 60 -8.83 -17.75 7.06
CA SER A 60 -8.72 -16.41 6.47
C SER A 60 -7.28 -16.01 6.13
N LEU A 61 -6.31 -16.76 6.67
CA LEU A 61 -4.88 -16.56 6.45
C LEU A 61 -4.31 -17.45 5.33
N PHE A 62 -5.07 -18.44 4.86
CA PHE A 62 -4.72 -19.26 3.70
C PHE A 62 -5.00 -18.54 2.38
N ASN A 63 -4.21 -18.89 1.37
CA ASN A 63 -4.50 -18.52 0.00
C ASN A 63 -5.66 -19.32 -0.57
N LYS A 64 -6.74 -18.62 -0.95
CA LYS A 64 -7.99 -19.23 -1.43
C LYS A 64 -7.81 -20.02 -2.72
N GLU A 65 -6.98 -19.54 -3.63
CA GLU A 65 -6.72 -20.22 -4.90
C GLU A 65 -6.00 -21.54 -4.67
N THR A 66 -5.00 -21.57 -3.78
CA THR A 66 -4.26 -22.80 -3.43
C THR A 66 -5.20 -23.85 -2.83
N ILE A 67 -6.14 -23.44 -1.97
CA ILE A 67 -7.16 -24.35 -1.42
C ILE A 67 -8.07 -24.88 -2.53
N THR A 68 -8.50 -24.01 -3.44
CA THR A 68 -9.38 -24.37 -4.55
C THR A 68 -8.70 -25.33 -5.52
N GLU A 69 -7.44 -25.05 -5.89
CA GLU A 69 -6.60 -25.92 -6.71
C GLU A 69 -6.41 -27.30 -6.08
N PHE A 70 -6.15 -27.35 -4.76
CA PHE A 70 -6.03 -28.60 -4.04
C PHE A 70 -7.34 -29.40 -4.01
N LEU A 71 -8.47 -28.76 -3.72
CA LEU A 71 -9.79 -29.41 -3.70
C LEU A 71 -10.22 -29.92 -5.08
N ASN A 72 -9.72 -29.31 -6.16
CA ASN A 72 -9.95 -29.75 -7.54
C ASN A 72 -8.93 -30.82 -8.02
N SER A 73 -7.93 -31.16 -7.21
CA SER A 73 -6.93 -32.18 -7.52
C SER A 73 -7.33 -33.58 -7.02
N ASP A 74 -6.40 -34.53 -7.02
CA ASP A 74 -6.57 -35.87 -6.44
C ASP A 74 -6.74 -35.86 -4.90
N LYS A 75 -6.67 -34.69 -4.24
CA LYS A 75 -6.82 -34.49 -2.78
C LYS A 75 -5.92 -35.41 -1.94
N LYS A 76 -4.70 -35.67 -2.40
CA LYS A 76 -3.74 -36.53 -1.68
C LYS A 76 -3.27 -35.84 -0.41
N TYR A 77 -3.05 -36.64 0.65
CA TYR A 77 -2.57 -36.12 1.93
C TYR A 77 -1.21 -35.43 1.80
N GLU A 78 -0.34 -35.98 0.94
CA GLU A 78 1.01 -35.50 0.71
C GLU A 78 1.04 -34.13 0.00
N ASP A 79 -0.04 -33.79 -0.71
CA ASP A 79 -0.18 -32.55 -1.47
C ASP A 79 -0.90 -31.45 -0.67
N LEU A 80 -1.18 -31.68 0.61
CA LEU A 80 -1.88 -30.72 1.47
C LEU A 80 -1.15 -29.36 1.53
N PRO A 81 -1.84 -28.24 1.23
CA PRO A 81 -1.25 -26.92 1.22
C PRO A 81 -0.64 -26.53 2.56
N ILE A 82 0.63 -26.10 2.55
CA ILE A 82 1.33 -25.57 3.73
C ILE A 82 1.47 -24.06 3.58
N VAL A 83 1.18 -23.32 4.66
CA VAL A 83 1.44 -21.88 4.75
C VAL A 83 2.74 -21.64 5.46
N GLU A 84 3.60 -20.79 4.90
CA GLU A 84 4.85 -20.39 5.54
C GLU A 84 5.05 -18.89 5.41
N VAL A 85 5.40 -18.24 6.52
CA VAL A 85 5.85 -16.85 6.54
C VAL A 85 7.22 -16.82 7.20
N GLU A 86 8.25 -16.42 6.46
CA GLU A 86 9.62 -16.35 6.95
C GLU A 86 10.10 -14.90 6.99
N LEU A 87 10.61 -14.46 8.14
CA LEU A 87 11.30 -13.19 8.29
C LEU A 87 12.80 -13.45 8.39
N PHE A 88 13.54 -13.01 7.38
CA PHE A 88 15.00 -13.04 7.37
C PHE A 88 15.52 -11.80 8.05
N LEU A 89 16.46 -11.99 8.97
CA LEU A 89 16.99 -10.95 9.82
C LEU A 89 18.46 -10.71 9.51
N ASP A 90 18.88 -9.48 9.74
CA ASP A 90 20.26 -9.03 9.57
C ASP A 90 21.27 -9.87 10.37
N GLN A 91 22.40 -10.18 9.74
CA GLN A 91 23.48 -10.99 10.32
C GLN A 91 24.22 -10.29 11.46
N SER A 92 24.15 -8.97 11.58
CA SER A 92 24.64 -8.19 12.72
C SER A 92 24.00 -8.61 14.05
N ILE A 93 22.82 -9.23 14.01
CA ILE A 93 22.18 -9.81 15.19
C ILE A 93 22.92 -11.10 15.56
N GLN A 94 23.90 -10.99 16.46
CA GLN A 94 24.64 -12.14 16.98
C GLN A 94 23.78 -12.93 17.97
N ASN A 95 22.93 -13.83 17.46
CA ASN A 95 22.12 -14.71 18.27
C ASN A 95 21.97 -16.10 17.64
N HIS A 96 22.66 -17.09 18.22
CA HIS A 96 22.63 -18.49 17.78
C HIS A 96 21.24 -19.14 17.90
N GLU A 97 20.31 -18.58 18.69
CA GLU A 97 18.96 -19.13 18.80
C GLU A 97 18.10 -18.86 17.56
N ILE A 98 18.42 -17.82 16.79
CA ILE A 98 17.70 -17.48 15.56
C ILE A 98 18.47 -17.85 14.29
N ASN A 99 19.76 -18.19 14.42
CA ASN A 99 20.60 -18.58 13.31
C ASN A 99 20.45 -20.07 12.97
N GLY A 100 20.16 -20.39 11.72
CA GLY A 100 20.19 -21.77 11.24
C GLY A 100 19.74 -21.94 9.79
N LYS A 101 19.67 -23.20 9.37
CA LYS A 101 19.40 -23.60 7.96
C LYS A 101 17.93 -23.94 7.69
N HIS A 102 17.05 -23.79 8.69
CA HIS A 102 15.63 -24.17 8.57
C HIS A 102 14.78 -23.02 8.02
N ASN A 103 15.16 -22.56 6.83
CA ASN A 103 14.46 -21.57 6.02
C ASN A 103 14.35 -22.06 4.57
N SER A 104 13.53 -21.39 3.77
CA SER A 104 13.30 -21.69 2.36
C SER A 104 14.58 -21.76 1.50
N THR A 105 15.62 -21.00 1.84
CA THR A 105 16.89 -20.99 1.10
C THR A 105 17.87 -22.10 1.50
N GLN A 106 17.62 -22.79 2.62
CA GLN A 106 18.50 -23.80 3.23
C GLN A 106 19.92 -23.30 3.59
N LYS A 107 20.13 -21.97 3.56
CA LYS A 107 21.39 -21.32 3.96
C LYS A 107 21.36 -20.99 5.45
N GLU A 108 22.54 -20.92 6.06
CA GLU A 108 22.69 -20.58 7.48
C GLU A 108 22.50 -19.08 7.68
N LEU A 109 21.30 -18.71 8.16
CA LEU A 109 20.86 -17.31 8.24
C LEU A 109 20.09 -17.07 9.55
N ASN A 110 19.96 -15.81 9.94
CA ASN A 110 19.13 -15.41 11.07
C ASN A 110 17.67 -15.27 10.61
N GLY A 111 16.72 -15.80 11.38
CA GLY A 111 15.32 -15.54 11.08
C GLY A 111 14.29 -16.26 11.93
N LEU A 112 13.03 -15.88 11.66
CA LEU A 112 11.83 -16.39 12.30
C LEU A 112 10.87 -16.93 11.25
N LYS A 113 10.05 -17.90 11.63
CA LYS A 113 9.12 -18.60 10.75
C LYS A 113 7.80 -18.87 11.46
N LEU A 114 6.70 -18.55 10.77
CA LEU A 114 5.37 -19.07 11.05
C LEU A 114 5.06 -20.16 10.03
N LYS A 115 4.50 -21.27 10.49
CA LYS A 115 4.08 -22.39 9.64
C LYS A 115 2.69 -22.87 10.03
N PHE A 116 1.83 -23.09 9.04
CA PHE A 116 0.62 -23.89 9.18
C PHE A 116 0.79 -25.18 8.38
N SER A 117 0.64 -26.32 9.04
CA SER A 117 0.77 -27.63 8.39
C SER A 117 -0.28 -28.59 8.93
N PRO A 118 -0.68 -29.61 8.14
CA PRO A 118 -1.52 -30.68 8.66
C PRO A 118 -0.83 -31.33 9.86
N ASP A 119 -1.63 -31.70 10.85
CA ASP A 119 -1.13 -32.44 11.99
C ASP A 119 -1.17 -33.94 11.70
N ASP A 120 0.00 -34.57 11.71
CA ASP A 120 0.17 -35.99 11.38
C ASP A 120 -0.63 -36.90 12.33
N GLU A 121 -0.85 -36.44 13.57
CA GLU A 121 -1.70 -37.12 14.57
C GLU A 121 -3.15 -37.29 14.12
N PHE A 122 -3.64 -36.40 13.24
CA PHE A 122 -5.00 -36.43 12.68
C PHE A 122 -5.05 -36.89 11.23
N SER A 123 -4.01 -37.57 10.74
CA SER A 123 -3.91 -37.99 9.33
C SER A 123 -5.07 -38.87 8.85
N GLU A 124 -5.60 -39.77 9.69
CA GLU A 124 -6.77 -40.59 9.36
C GLU A 124 -8.04 -39.74 9.21
N GLN A 125 -8.27 -38.80 10.13
CA GLN A 125 -9.42 -37.90 10.13
C GLN A 125 -9.37 -36.94 8.94
N ILE A 126 -8.17 -36.45 8.60
CA ILE A 126 -7.95 -35.61 7.41
C ILE A 126 -8.33 -36.40 6.14
N ARG A 127 -7.81 -37.63 5.98
CA ARG A 127 -8.11 -38.47 4.81
C ARG A 127 -9.62 -38.76 4.69
N PHE A 128 -10.27 -39.06 5.82
CA PHE A 128 -11.72 -39.26 5.86
C PHE A 128 -12.50 -38.00 5.47
N SER A 129 -12.11 -36.83 5.99
CA SER A 129 -12.74 -35.55 5.65
C SER A 129 -12.65 -35.24 4.16
N LEU A 130 -11.49 -35.52 3.54
CA LEU A 130 -11.23 -35.27 2.12
C LEU A 130 -11.99 -36.22 1.17
N SER A 131 -12.30 -37.44 1.62
CA SER A 131 -13.08 -38.40 0.83
C SER A 131 -14.59 -38.19 0.91
N GLU A 132 -15.09 -37.80 2.08
CA GLU A 132 -16.54 -37.70 2.35
C GLU A 132 -17.11 -36.29 2.12
N THR A 133 -16.26 -35.25 2.16
CA THR A 133 -16.71 -33.86 2.07
C THR A 133 -15.91 -33.07 1.03
N GLU A 134 -16.50 -31.98 0.53
CA GLU A 134 -15.80 -30.97 -0.29
C GLU A 134 -15.14 -29.88 0.56
N ILE A 135 -15.16 -30.01 1.89
CA ILE A 135 -14.69 -29.00 2.83
C ILE A 135 -13.21 -29.24 3.15
N PHE A 136 -12.42 -28.16 3.08
CA PHE A 136 -11.02 -28.22 3.47
C PHE A 136 -10.86 -28.34 4.99
N PRO A 137 -10.06 -29.29 5.51
CA PRO A 137 -9.99 -29.63 6.93
C PRO A 137 -9.07 -28.70 7.74
N PHE A 138 -9.47 -27.44 7.90
CA PHE A 138 -8.67 -26.43 8.61
C PHE A 138 -8.47 -26.76 10.11
N GLU A 139 -9.38 -27.51 10.71
CA GLU A 139 -9.38 -27.87 12.13
C GLU A 139 -8.23 -28.80 12.52
N TYR A 140 -7.69 -29.54 11.53
CA TYR A 140 -6.58 -30.48 11.72
C TYR A 140 -5.22 -29.88 11.34
N TYR A 141 -5.14 -28.56 11.17
CA TYR A 141 -3.88 -27.86 10.95
C TYR A 141 -3.30 -27.36 12.27
N LYS A 142 -2.02 -27.63 12.47
CA LYS A 142 -1.24 -27.04 13.57
C LYS A 142 -0.56 -25.75 13.13
N VAL A 143 -0.51 -24.80 14.06
CA VAL A 143 0.20 -23.54 13.92
C VAL A 143 1.52 -23.64 14.68
N GLU A 144 2.63 -23.24 14.05
CA GLU A 144 3.94 -23.30 14.68
C GLU A 144 4.73 -22.02 14.44
N PHE A 145 5.23 -21.42 15.52
CA PHE A 145 6.22 -20.34 15.49
C PHE A 145 7.59 -20.91 15.83
N ARG A 146 8.54 -20.86 14.89
CA ARG A 146 9.88 -21.42 15.02
C ARG A 146 10.95 -20.47 14.51
N THR A 147 12.15 -20.55 15.05
CA THR A 147 13.32 -19.87 14.48
C THR A 147 13.98 -20.70 13.38
N PHE A 148 14.90 -20.11 12.63
CA PHE A 148 15.69 -20.87 11.64
C PHE A 148 16.63 -21.92 12.27
N SER A 149 16.80 -21.92 13.60
CA SER A 149 17.48 -22.96 14.38
C SER A 149 16.55 -24.08 14.89
N LYS A 150 15.27 -24.10 14.45
CA LYS A 150 14.18 -25.00 14.92
C LYS A 150 13.66 -24.76 16.34
N LYS A 151 14.11 -23.71 17.04
CA LYS A 151 13.56 -23.42 18.38
C LYS A 151 12.15 -22.84 18.27
N SER A 152 11.19 -23.44 18.97
CA SER A 152 9.84 -22.88 19.07
C SER A 152 9.82 -21.63 19.95
N TYR A 153 8.99 -20.67 19.58
CA TYR A 153 8.77 -19.43 20.35
C TYR A 153 7.28 -19.08 20.42
N ASN A 154 6.91 -18.17 21.31
CA ASN A 154 5.55 -17.68 21.46
C ASN A 154 5.55 -16.26 22.05
N SER A 155 4.37 -15.69 22.31
CA SER A 155 4.20 -14.35 22.86
C SER A 155 4.92 -14.10 24.20
N TYR A 156 5.13 -15.15 25.01
CA TYR A 156 5.84 -15.08 26.29
C TYR A 156 7.35 -15.23 26.13
N LYS A 157 7.79 -16.16 25.28
CA LYS A 157 9.18 -16.44 24.96
C LYS A 157 9.55 -15.84 23.60
N LYS A 158 9.36 -14.53 23.48
CA LYS A 158 9.72 -13.77 22.27
C LYS A 158 11.11 -13.16 22.39
N TYR A 159 11.74 -12.88 21.25
CA TYR A 159 13.03 -12.20 21.15
C TYR A 159 12.91 -10.68 21.39
N SER A 160 12.19 -10.29 22.45
CA SER A 160 11.86 -8.91 22.84
C SER A 160 13.06 -8.05 23.21
N GLY A 161 14.26 -8.62 23.31
CA GLY A 161 15.48 -7.84 23.51
C GLY A 161 15.86 -6.99 22.29
N PHE A 162 15.56 -7.46 21.07
CA PHE A 162 16.02 -6.82 19.83
C PHE A 162 14.98 -6.79 18.68
N LEU A 163 13.82 -7.45 18.82
CA LEU A 163 12.72 -7.46 17.83
C LEU A 163 11.41 -6.87 18.40
N ARG A 164 11.49 -5.75 19.11
CA ARG A 164 10.28 -5.06 19.56
C ARG A 164 9.69 -4.28 18.39
N TYR A 165 8.39 -4.43 18.18
CA TYR A 165 7.68 -3.70 17.15
C TYR A 165 6.51 -2.89 17.70
N ALA A 166 6.18 -1.80 17.02
CA ALA A 166 4.94 -1.05 17.17
C ALA A 166 4.13 -1.14 15.88
N TYR A 167 2.81 -1.27 15.98
CA TYR A 167 1.92 -1.31 14.82
C TYR A 167 0.78 -0.31 15.01
N LEU A 168 0.67 0.62 14.07
CA LEU A 168 -0.41 1.59 13.98
C LEU A 168 -1.23 1.32 12.72
N ASP A 169 -2.52 1.05 12.93
CA ASP A 169 -3.50 0.94 11.87
C ASP A 169 -4.45 2.15 11.99
N ALA A 170 -4.37 3.06 11.01
CA ALA A 170 -5.13 4.30 10.98
C ALA A 170 -6.63 4.08 10.78
N THR A 171 -7.02 2.95 10.18
CA THR A 171 -8.42 2.59 9.91
C THR A 171 -9.11 2.02 11.14
N LYS A 172 -8.35 1.36 12.03
CA LYS A 172 -8.85 0.75 13.27
C LYS A 172 -8.69 1.66 14.49
N VAL A 173 -8.67 2.98 14.31
CA VAL A 173 -8.56 3.99 15.37
C VAL A 173 -9.85 4.05 16.23
N ASN A 174 -10.26 2.92 16.81
CA ASN A 174 -10.93 2.87 18.10
C ASN A 174 -9.86 2.99 19.20
N SER A 175 -9.31 4.20 19.25
CA SER A 175 -8.08 4.63 19.95
C SER A 175 -8.11 4.59 21.47
N ALA A 176 -9.10 3.98 22.11
CA ALA A 176 -9.13 3.95 23.58
C ALA A 176 -8.04 3.02 24.12
N TYR A 177 -7.88 1.82 23.54
CA TYR A 177 -6.91 0.84 24.04
C TYR A 177 -5.46 1.20 23.67
N ALA A 178 -5.21 1.62 22.43
CA ALA A 178 -3.88 2.04 21.98
C ALA A 178 -3.39 3.28 22.74
N MET A 179 -4.27 4.26 23.01
CA MET A 179 -3.93 5.43 23.83
C MET A 179 -3.69 5.05 25.29
N LYS A 180 -4.49 4.14 25.85
CA LYS A 180 -4.25 3.63 27.21
C LYS A 180 -2.90 2.90 27.32
N ASP A 181 -2.55 2.07 26.34
CA ASP A 181 -1.23 1.42 26.30
C ASP A 181 -0.09 2.45 26.17
N TYR A 182 -0.28 3.49 25.36
CA TYR A 182 0.68 4.58 25.24
C TYR A 182 0.90 5.32 26.57
N VAL A 183 -0.19 5.78 27.22
CA VAL A 183 -0.12 6.48 28.50
C VAL A 183 0.52 5.60 29.57
N LYS A 184 0.18 4.30 29.57
CA LYS A 184 0.83 3.30 30.43
C LYS A 184 2.34 3.21 30.18
N ARG A 185 2.80 3.18 28.93
CA ARG A 185 4.23 3.12 28.59
C ARG A 185 4.99 4.39 29.00
N ILE A 186 4.42 5.58 28.87
CA ILE A 186 5.05 6.80 29.39
C ILE A 186 5.24 6.68 30.90
N TYR A 187 4.18 6.28 31.60
CA TYR A 187 4.21 6.09 33.03
C TYR A 187 5.30 5.08 33.44
N GLU A 188 5.40 3.94 32.74
CA GLU A 188 6.42 2.92 32.99
C GLU A 188 7.84 3.37 32.65
N SER A 189 8.04 4.15 31.59
CA SER A 189 9.36 4.63 31.17
C SER A 189 9.92 5.73 32.08
N LYS A 190 9.06 6.53 32.72
CA LYS A 190 9.47 7.66 33.57
C LYS A 190 9.46 7.33 35.06
N ALA A 191 8.74 6.30 35.50
CA ALA A 191 8.64 5.93 36.91
C ALA A 191 9.43 4.65 37.22
N ASP A 192 10.48 4.79 38.03
CA ASP A 192 11.16 3.64 38.63
C ASP A 192 10.19 2.80 39.50
N ALA A 193 10.58 1.57 39.84
CA ALA A 193 9.73 0.64 40.59
C ALA A 193 9.25 1.24 41.93
N SER A 194 10.10 2.01 42.61
CA SER A 194 9.78 2.65 43.89
C SER A 194 8.70 3.74 43.73
N LYS A 195 8.85 4.62 42.74
CA LYS A 195 7.86 5.65 42.41
C LYS A 195 6.51 5.04 42.01
N ARG A 196 6.52 3.96 41.23
CA ARG A 196 5.30 3.25 40.83
C ARG A 196 4.57 2.65 42.04
N HIS A 197 5.30 2.04 42.96
CA HIS A 197 4.72 1.52 44.20
C HIS A 197 4.12 2.65 45.06
N ARG A 198 4.80 3.80 45.18
CA ARG A 198 4.28 4.94 45.93
C ARG A 198 2.96 5.46 45.36
N ILE A 199 2.92 5.72 44.06
CA ILE A 199 1.72 6.24 43.38
C ILE A 199 0.56 5.25 43.47
N ASN A 200 0.83 3.95 43.26
CA ASN A 200 -0.21 2.93 43.38
C ASN A 200 -0.78 2.83 44.81
N ASN A 201 0.06 3.00 45.84
CA ASN A 201 -0.42 3.02 47.23
C ASN A 201 -1.25 4.27 47.53
N GLU A 202 -0.84 5.45 47.05
CA GLU A 202 -1.64 6.67 47.17
C GLU A 202 -3.00 6.53 46.46
N TYR A 203 -3.01 5.97 45.25
CA TYR A 203 -4.25 5.69 44.53
C TYR A 203 -5.18 4.76 45.31
N ARG A 204 -4.65 3.67 45.88
CA ARG A 204 -5.42 2.75 46.74
C ARG A 204 -6.04 3.44 47.95
N ASN A 205 -5.31 4.36 48.57
CA ASN A 205 -5.85 5.13 49.70
C ASN A 205 -7.01 6.01 49.24
N VAL A 206 -6.85 6.73 48.13
CA VAL A 206 -7.90 7.59 47.56
C VAL A 206 -9.14 6.78 47.15
N THR A 207 -8.98 5.63 46.49
CA THR A 207 -10.10 4.79 46.06
C THR A 207 -10.85 4.18 47.25
N ASN A 208 -10.15 3.80 48.32
CA ASN A 208 -10.77 3.32 49.55
C ASN A 208 -11.54 4.43 50.29
N ASP A 209 -10.93 5.60 50.43
CA ASP A 209 -11.57 6.76 51.05
C ASP A 209 -12.81 7.20 50.27
N PHE A 210 -12.74 7.24 48.95
CA PHE A 210 -13.88 7.57 48.10
C PHE A 210 -14.98 6.49 48.18
N SER A 211 -14.61 5.21 48.23
CA SER A 211 -15.59 4.12 48.41
C SER A 211 -16.35 4.29 49.73
N ASN A 212 -15.67 4.63 50.83
CA ASN A 212 -16.32 4.91 52.11
C ASN A 212 -17.25 6.14 52.05
N LYS A 213 -16.83 7.22 51.37
CA LYS A 213 -17.68 8.40 51.14
C LYS A 213 -18.93 8.05 50.33
N LEU A 214 -18.79 7.23 49.30
CA LEU A 214 -19.91 6.76 48.47
C LEU A 214 -20.94 5.99 49.30
N TYR A 215 -20.50 5.11 50.21
CA TYR A 215 -21.39 4.44 51.15
C TYR A 215 -22.17 5.41 52.05
N ASN A 216 -21.48 6.42 52.58
CA ASN A 216 -22.09 7.41 53.47
C ASN A 216 -23.09 8.31 52.74
N GLU A 217 -22.73 8.81 51.55
CA GLU A 217 -23.54 9.74 50.75
C GLU A 217 -24.86 9.07 50.30
N PHE A 218 -24.78 7.85 49.78
CA PHE A 218 -25.95 7.09 49.32
C PHE A 218 -26.65 6.29 50.41
N GLN A 219 -26.19 6.39 51.67
CA GLN A 219 -26.73 5.66 52.83
C GLN A 219 -26.84 4.15 52.58
N LEU A 220 -25.86 3.58 51.88
CA LEU A 220 -25.87 2.18 51.50
C LEU A 220 -25.63 1.31 52.74
N GLU A 221 -26.53 0.37 53.01
CA GLU A 221 -26.30 -0.63 54.04
C GLU A 221 -25.30 -1.68 53.50
N LYS A 222 -24.22 -1.95 54.24
CA LYS A 222 -23.37 -3.13 54.00
C LYS A 222 -24.12 -4.39 54.46
N LYS A 223 -25.26 -4.69 53.86
CA LYS A 223 -26.02 -5.92 54.10
C LYS A 223 -25.72 -6.92 53.00
N ASN A 224 -25.37 -8.14 53.44
CA ASN A 224 -25.03 -9.34 52.68
C ASN A 224 -23.60 -9.35 52.10
N GLU A 225 -23.13 -10.55 51.78
CA GLU A 225 -21.75 -10.94 51.40
C GLU A 225 -21.15 -10.21 50.17
N VAL A 226 -21.80 -9.17 49.67
CA VAL A 226 -21.43 -8.41 48.48
C VAL A 226 -21.36 -6.92 48.82
N SER A 227 -20.25 -6.25 48.47
CA SER A 227 -20.05 -4.81 48.65
C SER A 227 -19.58 -4.15 47.35
N ILE A 228 -19.91 -2.87 47.16
CA ILE A 228 -19.54 -2.06 46.01
C ILE A 228 -18.32 -1.23 46.41
N LYS A 229 -17.19 -1.42 45.73
CA LYS A 229 -16.01 -0.56 45.90
C LYS A 229 -15.49 -0.12 44.55
N LEU A 230 -14.75 0.98 44.53
CA LEU A 230 -13.93 1.32 43.38
C LEU A 230 -12.88 0.23 43.15
N ASP A 231 -12.63 -0.08 41.87
CA ASP A 231 -11.66 -1.09 41.51
C ASP A 231 -10.23 -0.60 41.78
N ASP A 232 -9.63 -1.19 42.81
CA ASP A 232 -8.23 -1.05 43.17
C ASP A 232 -7.46 -2.37 43.00
N SER A 233 -8.07 -3.34 42.32
CA SER A 233 -7.55 -4.70 42.18
C SER A 233 -6.43 -4.75 41.14
N GLY A 234 -5.20 -4.71 41.63
CA GLY A 234 -3.99 -4.91 40.84
C GLY A 234 -2.95 -3.80 40.99
N ASN A 235 -1.80 -4.01 40.35
CA ASN A 235 -0.74 -2.99 40.23
C ASN A 235 -0.97 -2.05 39.03
N THR A 236 -2.02 -2.30 38.24
CA THR A 236 -2.32 -1.60 36.99
C THR A 236 -3.59 -0.76 37.04
N SER A 237 -4.37 -0.81 38.13
CA SER A 237 -5.68 -0.12 38.23
C SER A 237 -5.56 1.39 38.08
N PHE A 238 -4.53 2.00 38.66
CA PHE A 238 -4.21 3.42 38.41
C PHE A 238 -3.94 3.68 36.92
N GLN A 239 -3.09 2.85 36.29
CA GLN A 239 -2.68 3.00 34.89
C GLN A 239 -3.86 2.91 33.91
N GLN A 240 -4.87 2.08 34.21
CA GLN A 240 -6.06 1.91 33.37
C GLN A 240 -6.99 3.13 33.37
N ASN A 241 -6.82 4.02 34.35
CA ASN A 241 -7.65 5.21 34.58
C ASN A 241 -6.96 6.53 34.19
N ILE A 242 -5.72 6.49 33.66
CA ILE A 242 -5.05 7.68 33.15
C ILE A 242 -5.52 7.95 31.71
N ILE A 243 -5.84 9.21 31.44
CA ILE A 243 -6.14 9.71 30.09
C ILE A 243 -5.14 10.79 29.69
N ALA A 244 -5.03 11.03 28.38
CA ALA A 244 -4.22 12.10 27.82
C ALA A 244 -5.12 13.17 27.20
N GLU A 245 -4.79 14.43 27.45
CA GLU A 245 -5.57 15.60 27.04
C GLU A 245 -4.72 16.55 26.19
N LYS A 246 -5.37 17.23 25.25
CA LYS A 246 -4.79 18.36 24.51
C LYS A 246 -5.68 19.57 24.73
N ALA A 247 -5.11 20.64 25.30
CA ALA A 247 -5.83 21.87 25.63
C ALA A 247 -7.10 21.64 26.49
N GLY A 248 -7.07 20.66 27.41
CA GLY A 248 -8.19 20.33 28.30
C GLY A 248 -9.29 19.46 27.67
N ILE A 249 -9.08 18.96 26.45
CA ILE A 249 -10.00 18.03 25.77
C ILE A 249 -9.33 16.66 25.74
N SER A 250 -10.05 15.60 26.10
CA SER A 250 -9.53 14.23 26.00
C SER A 250 -9.17 13.93 24.56
N ILE A 251 -8.02 13.29 24.30
CA ILE A 251 -7.64 12.95 22.93
C ILE A 251 -8.71 12.06 22.27
N GLN A 252 -9.45 11.27 23.06
CA GLN A 252 -10.54 10.43 22.55
C GLN A 252 -11.72 11.24 21.97
N GLU A 253 -11.88 12.49 22.40
CA GLU A 253 -12.92 13.42 21.97
C GLU A 253 -12.48 14.29 20.78
N LEU A 254 -11.20 14.25 20.40
CA LEU A 254 -10.70 14.98 19.25
C LEU A 254 -11.18 14.35 17.94
N GLY A 255 -11.23 15.17 16.88
CA GLY A 255 -11.50 14.69 15.52
C GLY A 255 -10.53 13.59 15.08
N GLN A 256 -10.98 12.69 14.22
CA GLN A 256 -10.21 11.49 13.84
C GLN A 256 -8.81 11.82 13.28
N GLY A 257 -8.68 12.87 12.47
CA GLY A 257 -7.38 13.30 11.96
C GLY A 257 -6.42 13.77 13.05
N GLU A 258 -6.90 14.52 14.03
CA GLU A 258 -6.08 14.99 15.13
C GLU A 258 -5.64 13.82 16.04
N ARG A 259 -6.54 12.85 16.28
CA ARG A 259 -6.22 11.59 16.96
C ARG A 259 -5.14 10.81 16.22
N MET A 260 -5.24 10.72 14.89
CA MET A 260 -4.28 10.01 14.06
C MET A 260 -2.89 10.66 14.11
N PHE A 261 -2.83 11.99 13.98
CA PHE A 261 -1.58 12.73 14.07
C PHE A 261 -0.90 12.52 15.42
N ILE A 262 -1.65 12.66 16.53
CA ILE A 262 -1.13 12.47 17.88
C ILE A 262 -0.68 11.03 18.11
N ASN A 263 -1.47 10.02 17.70
CA ASN A 263 -1.10 8.61 17.83
C ASN A 263 0.19 8.28 17.08
N THR A 264 0.33 8.79 15.86
CA THR A 264 1.52 8.58 15.04
C THR A 264 2.73 9.25 15.65
N GLU A 265 2.60 10.51 16.07
CA GLU A 265 3.66 11.24 16.77
C GLU A 265 4.12 10.49 18.03
N PHE A 266 3.17 10.02 18.84
CA PHE A 266 3.45 9.23 20.04
C PHE A 266 4.17 7.92 19.72
N MET A 267 3.76 7.21 18.67
CA MET A 267 4.44 6.00 18.24
C MET A 267 5.88 6.29 17.77
N LEU A 268 6.09 7.33 16.97
CA LEU A 268 7.40 7.69 16.45
C LEU A 268 8.35 8.14 17.58
N THR A 269 7.86 8.97 18.51
CA THR A 269 8.65 9.58 19.59
C THR A 269 8.86 8.68 20.82
N THR A 270 7.85 7.92 21.23
CA THR A 270 7.89 7.17 22.51
C THR A 270 8.22 5.70 22.31
N SER A 271 7.86 5.10 21.17
CA SER A 271 8.44 3.81 20.77
C SER A 271 9.91 3.95 20.39
N ALA A 272 10.46 5.18 20.39
CA ALA A 272 11.88 5.44 20.18
C ALA A 272 12.84 4.88 21.21
N ALA A 273 12.39 4.69 22.45
CA ALA A 273 13.25 4.12 23.47
C ALA A 273 13.26 2.59 23.49
N GLU A 274 12.32 1.91 22.82
CA GLU A 274 12.12 0.47 23.00
C GLU A 274 11.86 -0.36 21.74
N SER A 275 11.31 0.20 20.64
CA SER A 275 10.94 -0.57 19.44
C SER A 275 11.92 -0.36 18.30
N SER A 276 12.44 -1.47 17.76
CA SER A 276 13.36 -1.49 16.61
C SER A 276 12.63 -1.48 15.26
N ILE A 277 11.35 -1.86 15.25
CA ILE A 277 10.52 -1.96 14.04
C ILE A 277 9.22 -1.16 14.24
N ILE A 278 8.86 -0.34 13.25
CA ILE A 278 7.62 0.43 13.24
C ILE A 278 6.80 0.03 12.00
N LEU A 279 5.53 -0.33 12.20
CA LEU A 279 4.58 -0.67 11.14
C LEU A 279 3.46 0.37 11.14
N ILE A 280 3.20 1.00 10.00
CA ILE A 280 2.20 2.05 9.84
C ILE A 280 1.35 1.73 8.64
N GLU A 281 0.04 1.70 8.82
CA GLU A 281 -0.93 1.47 7.76
C GLU A 281 -1.81 2.70 7.56
N GLU A 282 -1.85 3.17 6.32
CA GLU A 282 -2.58 4.35 5.84
C GLU A 282 -2.39 5.61 6.72
N PRO A 283 -1.15 6.08 6.91
CA PRO A 283 -0.89 7.30 7.70
C PRO A 283 -1.64 8.55 7.24
N GLU A 284 -2.04 8.61 5.96
CA GLU A 284 -2.83 9.68 5.35
C GLU A 284 -4.31 9.71 5.79
N SER A 285 -4.83 8.58 6.30
CA SER A 285 -6.27 8.44 6.54
C SER A 285 -6.77 9.48 7.54
N HIS A 286 -7.82 10.20 7.15
CA HIS A 286 -8.43 11.29 7.92
C HIS A 286 -7.54 12.52 8.20
N LEU A 287 -6.36 12.65 7.58
CA LEU A 287 -5.50 13.83 7.72
C LEU A 287 -5.78 14.87 6.64
N SER A 288 -5.67 16.15 7.02
CA SER A 288 -5.54 17.22 6.03
C SER A 288 -4.16 17.19 5.38
N HIS A 289 -4.05 17.73 4.17
CA HIS A 289 -2.79 17.80 3.43
C HIS A 289 -1.63 18.41 4.25
N VAL A 290 -1.88 19.47 5.02
CA VAL A 290 -0.85 20.11 5.85
C VAL A 290 -0.42 19.22 7.02
N ASN A 291 -1.35 18.51 7.65
CA ASN A 291 -1.01 17.62 8.76
C ASN A 291 -0.31 16.35 8.27
N MET A 292 -0.65 15.85 7.08
CA MET A 292 0.08 14.77 6.42
C MET A 292 1.54 15.17 6.16
N HIS A 293 1.81 16.39 5.69
CA HIS A 293 3.18 16.87 5.53
C HIS A 293 3.97 16.91 6.84
N LYS A 294 3.38 17.46 7.91
CA LYS A 294 4.01 17.46 9.23
C LYS A 294 4.30 16.05 9.75
N LEU A 295 3.45 15.09 9.40
CA LEU A 295 3.60 13.68 9.77
C LEU A 295 4.79 13.05 9.03
N ILE A 296 4.88 13.28 7.72
CA ILE A 296 5.98 12.84 6.86
C ILE A 296 7.30 13.40 7.36
N ASP A 297 7.37 14.71 7.64
CA ASP A 297 8.59 15.36 8.12
C ASP A 297 9.11 14.70 9.42
N LYS A 298 8.20 14.40 10.37
CA LYS A 298 8.54 13.65 11.59
C LYS A 298 9.02 12.23 11.31
N MET A 299 8.45 11.55 10.31
CA MET A 299 8.90 10.21 9.90
C MET A 299 10.30 10.24 9.27
N ILE A 300 10.67 11.33 8.62
CA ILE A 300 12.02 11.58 8.06
C ILE A 300 13.01 11.84 9.18
N GLU A 301 12.68 12.69 10.15
CA GLU A 301 13.56 13.01 11.28
C GLU A 301 13.88 11.78 12.17
N THR A 302 13.01 10.76 12.20
CA THR A 302 13.16 9.59 13.09
C THR A 302 14.03 8.46 12.50
N GLU A 303 14.66 8.66 11.33
CA GLU A 303 15.34 7.62 10.54
C GLU A 303 16.54 6.93 11.21
N SER A 304 17.23 7.54 12.16
CA SER A 304 18.61 7.15 12.46
C SER A 304 18.81 5.82 13.20
N GLU A 305 17.78 5.17 13.77
CA GLU A 305 17.96 3.93 14.56
C GLU A 305 16.90 2.83 14.34
N LYS A 306 15.93 3.00 13.42
CA LYS A 306 14.78 2.10 13.31
C LYS A 306 14.43 1.72 11.89
N GLN A 307 13.89 0.51 11.74
CA GLN A 307 13.29 0.08 10.49
C GLN A 307 11.79 0.40 10.49
N THR A 308 11.34 1.17 9.51
CA THR A 308 9.95 1.62 9.41
C THR A 308 9.30 1.09 8.15
N PHE A 309 8.11 0.51 8.28
CA PHE A 309 7.29 0.02 7.18
C PHE A 309 6.01 0.85 7.11
N ILE A 310 5.74 1.44 5.97
CA ILE A 310 4.58 2.30 5.74
C ILE A 310 3.79 1.70 4.57
N ALA A 311 2.56 1.27 4.81
CA ALA A 311 1.64 0.92 3.73
C ALA A 311 0.76 2.12 3.41
N THR A 312 0.76 2.56 2.16
CA THR A 312 0.00 3.73 1.69
C THR A 312 -0.50 3.50 0.27
N HIS A 313 -1.63 4.12 -0.06
CA HIS A 313 -2.08 4.27 -1.45
C HIS A 313 -1.91 5.73 -1.92
N SER A 314 -1.34 6.59 -1.08
CA SER A 314 -1.17 8.01 -1.36
C SER A 314 0.10 8.27 -2.17
N ASN A 315 -0.10 8.77 -3.39
CA ASN A 315 0.98 9.23 -4.24
C ASN A 315 1.77 10.38 -3.60
N MET A 316 1.09 11.22 -2.81
CA MET A 316 1.70 12.35 -2.13
C MET A 316 2.71 11.93 -1.06
N ILE A 317 2.39 10.87 -0.31
CA ILE A 317 3.28 10.31 0.70
C ILE A 317 4.52 9.73 0.04
N THR A 318 4.30 8.94 -1.02
CA THR A 318 5.37 8.30 -1.80
C THR A 318 6.34 9.30 -2.39
N ALA A 319 5.82 10.36 -3.03
CA ALA A 319 6.60 11.43 -3.63
C ALA A 319 7.56 12.10 -2.63
N ARG A 320 7.21 12.16 -1.35
CA ARG A 320 8.01 12.83 -0.31
C ARG A 320 8.92 11.92 0.51
N LEU A 321 8.57 10.65 0.68
CA LEU A 321 9.33 9.71 1.53
C LEU A 321 10.60 9.13 0.87
N ASP A 322 11.02 9.72 -0.24
CA ASP A 322 12.04 9.24 -1.18
C ASP A 322 11.63 7.93 -1.86
N LEU A 323 11.60 8.01 -3.19
CA LEU A 323 11.30 6.89 -4.09
C LEU A 323 12.30 5.73 -3.94
N HIS A 324 13.53 5.95 -3.46
CA HIS A 324 14.46 4.88 -3.12
C HIS A 324 13.90 3.91 -2.06
N ASN A 325 13.01 4.40 -1.19
CA ASN A 325 12.41 3.59 -0.14
C ASN A 325 11.09 2.91 -0.58
N ALA A 326 10.64 3.15 -1.81
CA ALA A 326 9.38 2.65 -2.33
C ALA A 326 9.48 1.18 -2.79
N ILE A 327 8.50 0.39 -2.40
CA ILE A 327 8.27 -0.99 -2.84
C ILE A 327 6.86 -1.02 -3.41
N PHE A 328 6.77 -1.08 -4.73
CA PHE A 328 5.51 -1.14 -5.43
C PHE A 328 5.02 -2.57 -5.47
N LEU A 329 3.84 -2.83 -4.92
CA LEU A 329 3.16 -4.11 -4.91
C LEU A 329 2.07 -4.11 -5.97
N THR A 330 2.05 -5.17 -6.76
CA THR A 330 0.99 -5.54 -7.69
C THR A 330 0.37 -6.86 -7.27
N GLU A 331 -0.66 -7.36 -7.96
CA GLU A 331 -1.36 -8.59 -7.59
C GLU A 331 -0.41 -9.78 -7.43
N ASP A 332 0.53 -9.96 -8.37
CA ASP A 332 1.41 -11.12 -8.44
C ASP A 332 2.91 -10.81 -8.28
N ASN A 333 3.30 -9.52 -8.21
CA ASN A 333 4.71 -9.14 -8.22
C ASN A 333 4.98 -7.87 -7.41
N PHE A 334 6.26 -7.55 -7.21
CA PHE A 334 6.70 -6.27 -6.67
C PHE A 334 7.82 -5.68 -7.52
N ILE A 335 8.01 -4.36 -7.39
CA ILE A 335 9.13 -3.64 -7.99
C ILE A 335 9.74 -2.70 -6.97
N LYS A 336 11.08 -2.65 -6.94
CA LYS A 336 11.82 -1.54 -6.38
C LYS A 336 12.38 -0.66 -7.50
N LEU A 337 12.48 0.64 -7.25
CA LEU A 337 13.09 1.56 -8.22
C LEU A 337 14.60 1.35 -8.37
N ASP A 338 15.23 0.67 -7.42
CA ASP A 338 16.63 0.24 -7.53
C ASP A 338 16.82 -0.91 -8.53
N ASP A 339 15.73 -1.60 -8.91
CA ASP A 339 15.75 -2.62 -9.96
C ASP A 339 15.77 -2.00 -11.38
N LEU A 340 15.47 -0.69 -11.49
CA LEU A 340 15.53 0.05 -12.74
C LEU A 340 16.96 0.51 -13.05
N ASN A 341 17.19 0.84 -14.32
CA ASN A 341 18.41 1.46 -14.79
C ASN A 341 18.67 2.77 -14.04
N LYS A 342 19.94 2.99 -13.65
CA LYS A 342 20.39 4.14 -12.86
C LYS A 342 19.93 5.50 -13.42
N ASP A 343 19.86 5.64 -14.74
CA ASP A 343 19.39 6.88 -15.37
C ASP A 343 17.86 7.05 -15.26
N THR A 344 17.10 5.96 -15.32
CA THR A 344 15.66 5.93 -15.07
C THR A 344 15.36 6.24 -13.61
N THR A 345 16.06 5.58 -12.67
CA THR A 345 15.96 5.84 -11.23
C THR A 345 16.26 7.31 -10.91
N LYS A 346 17.38 7.86 -11.42
CA LYS A 346 17.73 9.28 -11.24
C LYS A 346 16.71 10.24 -11.83
N PHE A 347 16.08 9.89 -12.95
CA PHE A 347 15.05 10.73 -13.55
C PHE A 347 13.84 10.87 -12.63
N PHE A 348 13.31 9.74 -12.15
CA PHE A 348 12.16 9.75 -11.26
C PHE A 348 12.47 10.32 -9.87
N GLN A 349 13.73 10.22 -9.42
CA GLN A 349 14.18 10.88 -8.18
C GLN A 349 14.28 12.41 -8.29
N LYS A 350 14.62 12.96 -9.47
CA LYS A 350 14.82 14.42 -9.65
C LYS A 350 13.52 15.22 -9.54
N ALA A 351 12.41 14.61 -9.90
CA ALA A 351 11.09 15.19 -9.78
C ALA A 351 10.14 14.05 -9.45
N PRO A 352 9.58 13.97 -8.23
CA PRO A 352 8.57 12.99 -7.91
C PRO A 352 7.30 13.33 -8.70
N ASN A 353 7.25 12.82 -9.92
CA ASN A 353 6.19 13.10 -10.87
C ASN A 353 5.00 12.23 -10.47
N HIS A 354 3.89 12.80 -10.01
CA HIS A 354 2.68 12.02 -9.66
C HIS A 354 2.30 11.02 -10.77
N ASN A 355 2.55 11.39 -12.02
CA ASN A 355 2.35 10.59 -13.23
C ASN A 355 3.05 9.21 -13.19
N ILE A 356 4.22 9.05 -12.56
CA ILE A 356 4.86 7.71 -12.43
C ILE A 356 4.06 6.83 -11.47
N LEU A 357 3.53 7.41 -10.40
CA LEU A 357 2.80 6.67 -9.38
C LEU A 357 1.45 6.26 -9.91
N ASP A 358 0.74 7.17 -10.59
CA ASP A 358 -0.47 6.86 -11.35
C ASP A 358 -0.19 5.75 -12.39
N PHE A 359 0.96 5.82 -13.07
CA PHE A 359 1.36 4.79 -14.02
C PHE A 359 1.63 3.46 -13.38
N ILE A 360 2.31 3.38 -12.24
CA ILE A 360 2.61 2.11 -11.58
C ILE A 360 1.31 1.49 -11.04
N LEU A 361 0.44 2.32 -10.45
CA LEU A 361 -0.78 1.86 -9.79
C LEU A 361 -1.87 1.40 -10.75
N SER A 362 -2.00 1.99 -11.93
CA SER A 362 -3.04 1.61 -12.91
C SER A 362 -3.03 0.11 -13.27
N SER A 363 -4.07 -0.44 -13.89
CA SER A 363 -3.99 -1.80 -14.46
C SER A 363 -3.50 -1.75 -15.92
N LYS A 364 -4.03 -0.82 -16.72
CA LYS A 364 -3.65 -0.53 -18.10
C LYS A 364 -3.39 0.97 -18.26
N ALA A 365 -2.56 1.35 -19.22
CA ALA A 365 -2.24 2.76 -19.44
C ALA A 365 -2.14 3.18 -20.92
N ILE A 366 -2.54 4.42 -21.19
CA ILE A 366 -2.23 5.13 -22.43
C ILE A 366 -1.25 6.25 -22.10
N LEU A 367 -0.03 6.17 -22.62
CA LEU A 367 0.99 7.19 -22.46
C LEU A 367 0.92 8.18 -23.62
N VAL A 368 0.92 9.46 -23.30
CA VAL A 368 0.83 10.54 -24.28
C VAL A 368 1.96 11.54 -24.09
N GLU A 369 2.33 12.24 -25.16
CA GLU A 369 3.47 13.14 -25.13
C GLU A 369 3.20 14.43 -24.33
N GLY A 370 2.02 15.04 -24.51
CA GLY A 370 1.69 16.32 -23.91
C GLY A 370 0.25 16.46 -23.40
N ASP A 371 -0.05 17.69 -22.98
CA ASP A 371 -1.34 18.03 -22.37
C ASP A 371 -2.48 18.07 -23.39
N ALA A 372 -2.18 18.35 -24.66
CA ALA A 372 -3.20 18.43 -25.72
C ALA A 372 -3.86 17.07 -25.95
N GLU A 373 -3.05 16.02 -26.06
CA GLU A 373 -3.48 14.63 -26.14
C GLU A 373 -4.25 14.25 -24.87
N TYR A 374 -3.69 14.54 -23.69
CA TYR A 374 -4.31 14.21 -22.40
C TYR A 374 -5.72 14.81 -22.25
N ILE A 375 -5.93 16.05 -22.70
CA ILE A 375 -7.23 16.74 -22.64
C ILE A 375 -8.27 16.05 -23.55
N LEU A 376 -7.89 15.67 -24.77
CA LEU A 376 -8.84 15.16 -25.78
C LEU A 376 -9.06 13.66 -25.72
N LEU A 377 -8.08 12.88 -25.26
CA LEU A 377 -8.15 11.42 -25.34
C LEU A 377 -9.27 10.80 -24.49
N ASN A 378 -9.64 11.43 -23.37
CA ASN A 378 -10.80 10.98 -22.59
C ASN A 378 -12.07 10.96 -23.44
N GLU A 379 -12.29 12.02 -24.21
CA GLU A 379 -13.48 12.16 -25.05
C GLU A 379 -13.38 11.26 -26.29
N PHE A 380 -12.20 11.16 -26.92
CA PHE A 380 -11.99 10.24 -28.04
C PHE A 380 -12.23 8.78 -27.63
N TYR A 381 -11.76 8.38 -26.45
CA TYR A 381 -12.02 7.05 -25.91
C TYR A 381 -13.52 6.79 -25.75
N LYS A 382 -14.25 7.76 -25.18
CA LYS A 382 -15.71 7.68 -24.99
C LYS A 382 -16.47 7.57 -26.31
N VAL A 383 -16.07 8.32 -27.33
CA VAL A 383 -16.68 8.26 -28.66
C VAL A 383 -16.43 6.91 -29.34
N ILE A 384 -15.24 6.32 -29.17
CA ILE A 384 -14.86 5.07 -29.83
C ILE A 384 -15.42 3.83 -29.10
N GLN A 385 -15.33 3.79 -27.77
CA GLN A 385 -15.69 2.62 -26.95
C GLN A 385 -17.07 2.72 -26.30
N GLY A 386 -17.63 3.92 -26.17
CA GLY A 386 -18.90 4.17 -25.47
C GLY A 386 -18.79 4.23 -23.94
N THR A 387 -17.62 3.95 -23.38
CA THR A 387 -17.29 3.97 -21.95
C THR A 387 -16.21 5.02 -21.67
N GLU A 388 -16.03 5.41 -20.41
CA GLU A 388 -14.89 6.25 -20.03
C GLU A 388 -13.67 5.37 -19.71
N PRO A 389 -12.42 5.84 -19.96
CA PRO A 389 -11.21 5.02 -19.75
C PRO A 389 -11.15 4.36 -18.37
N HIS A 390 -11.52 5.09 -17.33
CA HIS A 390 -11.49 4.59 -15.95
C HIS A 390 -12.52 3.48 -15.68
N SER A 391 -13.57 3.34 -16.50
CA SER A 391 -14.54 2.24 -16.39
C SER A 391 -13.97 0.92 -16.92
N ASP A 392 -12.93 1.00 -17.76
CA ASP A 392 -12.22 -0.15 -18.32
C ASP A 392 -10.83 -0.35 -17.65
N ASP A 393 -10.63 0.27 -16.48
CA ASP A 393 -9.39 0.29 -15.70
C ASP A 393 -8.17 0.90 -16.44
N ILE A 394 -8.42 1.85 -17.35
CA ILE A 394 -7.39 2.50 -18.17
C ILE A 394 -7.07 3.88 -17.63
N SER A 395 -5.77 4.13 -17.39
CA SER A 395 -5.26 5.46 -17.02
C SER A 395 -4.56 6.14 -18.20
N ILE A 396 -4.95 7.37 -18.52
CA ILE A 396 -4.24 8.20 -19.49
C ILE A 396 -3.21 9.04 -18.75
N ILE A 397 -1.96 9.07 -19.24
CA ILE A 397 -0.84 9.70 -18.52
C ILE A 397 -0.01 10.54 -19.48
N SER A 398 0.08 11.84 -19.17
CA SER A 398 0.97 12.78 -19.87
C SER A 398 2.40 12.60 -19.39
N CYS A 399 3.32 12.25 -20.30
CA CYS A 399 4.73 12.03 -19.98
C CYS A 399 5.57 13.32 -20.00
N GLY A 400 4.99 14.46 -20.39
CA GLY A 400 5.69 15.75 -20.46
C GLY A 400 6.86 15.74 -21.45
N GLY A 401 6.68 15.06 -22.59
CA GLY A 401 7.67 14.87 -23.66
C GLY A 401 8.09 13.40 -23.86
N LYS A 402 9.12 13.18 -24.68
CA LYS A 402 9.63 11.86 -25.13
C LYS A 402 10.39 11.07 -24.04
N THR A 403 9.77 10.86 -22.89
CA THR A 403 10.34 10.08 -21.79
C THR A 403 9.83 8.64 -21.74
N PHE A 404 9.14 8.18 -22.79
CA PHE A 404 8.48 6.88 -22.87
C PHE A 404 9.38 5.68 -22.57
N LYS A 405 10.66 5.70 -22.99
CA LYS A 405 11.61 4.60 -22.73
C LYS A 405 11.71 4.23 -21.24
N ARG A 406 11.55 5.22 -20.34
CA ARG A 406 11.57 5.03 -18.88
C ARG A 406 10.29 4.37 -18.36
N TYR A 407 9.14 4.72 -18.93
CA TYR A 407 7.86 4.09 -18.58
C TYR A 407 7.75 2.68 -19.16
N ILE A 408 8.33 2.43 -20.34
CA ILE A 408 8.42 1.10 -20.96
C ILE A 408 9.16 0.13 -20.04
N GLU A 409 10.28 0.56 -19.46
CA GLU A 409 11.06 -0.26 -18.52
C GLU A 409 10.22 -0.72 -17.31
N ILE A 410 9.42 0.19 -16.75
CA ILE A 410 8.50 -0.13 -15.65
C ILE A 410 7.36 -1.05 -16.13
N ALA A 411 6.79 -0.79 -17.31
CA ALA A 411 5.72 -1.63 -17.84
C ALA A 411 6.17 -3.06 -18.14
N ASP A 412 7.40 -3.25 -18.61
CA ASP A 412 7.96 -4.57 -18.86
C ASP A 412 8.11 -5.37 -17.56
N LEU A 413 8.70 -4.75 -16.53
CA LEU A 413 8.84 -5.36 -15.21
C LEU A 413 7.50 -5.69 -14.54
N LEU A 414 6.47 -4.87 -14.76
CA LEU A 414 5.11 -5.08 -14.26
C LEU A 414 4.25 -5.97 -15.17
N ASN A 415 4.76 -6.37 -16.34
CA ASN A 415 3.98 -7.02 -17.39
C ASN A 415 2.64 -6.29 -17.69
N LYS A 416 2.69 -4.94 -17.71
CA LYS A 416 1.53 -4.07 -17.88
C LYS A 416 1.19 -3.85 -19.35
N LYS A 417 -0.10 -3.84 -19.71
CA LYS A 417 -0.55 -3.50 -21.07
C LYS A 417 -0.55 -1.97 -21.28
N VAL A 418 0.27 -1.48 -22.21
CA VAL A 418 0.49 -0.04 -22.43
C VAL A 418 0.45 0.35 -23.91
N ALA A 419 -0.41 1.31 -24.26
CA ALA A 419 -0.37 1.98 -25.56
C ALA A 419 0.37 3.30 -25.43
N ILE A 420 1.25 3.61 -26.38
CA ILE A 420 2.00 4.87 -26.42
C ILE A 420 1.54 5.63 -27.65
N ILE A 421 1.07 6.86 -27.47
CA ILE A 421 0.67 7.77 -28.54
C ILE A 421 1.68 8.91 -28.57
N THR A 422 2.37 9.08 -29.71
CA THR A 422 3.46 10.07 -29.84
C THR A 422 3.53 10.62 -31.25
N ASP A 423 4.20 11.77 -31.37
CA ASP A 423 4.46 12.46 -32.63
C ASP A 423 5.61 11.79 -33.41
N ASN A 424 5.49 11.73 -34.75
CA ASN A 424 6.56 11.21 -35.61
C ASN A 424 7.64 12.28 -35.91
N ASP A 425 7.37 13.58 -35.64
CA ASP A 425 8.29 14.70 -35.86
C ASP A 425 8.94 14.75 -37.26
N LYS A 426 8.19 14.36 -38.30
CA LYS A 426 8.61 14.30 -39.72
C LYS A 426 9.61 13.20 -40.06
N ASP A 427 9.81 12.25 -39.15
CA ASP A 427 10.72 11.12 -39.37
C ASP A 427 10.21 9.88 -38.62
N TYR A 428 9.18 9.24 -39.16
CA TYR A 428 8.60 8.03 -38.59
C TYR A 428 9.62 6.89 -38.46
N ALA A 429 10.49 6.73 -39.47
CA ALA A 429 11.46 5.64 -39.50
C ALA A 429 12.40 5.70 -38.30
N ASN A 430 13.00 6.85 -38.01
CA ASN A 430 13.94 6.96 -36.90
C ASN A 430 13.22 7.17 -35.55
N ASN A 431 12.18 8.02 -35.51
CA ASN A 431 11.54 8.38 -34.25
C ASN A 431 10.67 7.26 -33.68
N ILE A 432 10.13 6.38 -34.54
CA ILE A 432 9.25 5.27 -34.14
C ILE A 432 9.94 3.92 -34.32
N ASN A 433 10.30 3.54 -35.56
CA ASN A 433 10.79 2.18 -35.83
C ASN A 433 12.15 1.90 -35.17
N GLU A 434 13.13 2.80 -35.28
CA GLU A 434 14.43 2.58 -34.65
C GLU A 434 14.37 2.73 -33.12
N ASN A 435 13.61 3.70 -32.61
CA ASN A 435 13.55 4.00 -31.18
C ASN A 435 12.72 3.00 -30.36
N TYR A 436 11.74 2.34 -30.99
CA TYR A 436 10.78 1.46 -30.34
C TYR A 436 10.56 0.14 -31.10
N GLY A 437 11.52 -0.28 -31.94
CA GLY A 437 11.40 -1.49 -32.77
C GLY A 437 11.43 -2.81 -31.99
N ASP A 438 12.04 -2.83 -30.81
CA ASP A 438 12.11 -4.01 -29.94
C ASP A 438 11.34 -3.75 -28.64
N LEU A 439 10.03 -3.96 -28.69
CA LEU A 439 9.12 -3.78 -27.56
C LEU A 439 8.49 -5.10 -27.11
N PRO A 440 8.23 -5.26 -25.79
CA PRO A 440 7.43 -6.35 -25.25
C PRO A 440 6.04 -6.42 -25.90
N LYS A 441 5.46 -7.63 -25.99
CA LYS A 441 4.14 -7.85 -26.64
C LYS A 441 2.99 -7.06 -26.01
N ASN A 442 3.11 -6.75 -24.73
CA ASN A 442 2.17 -5.97 -23.93
C ASN A 442 2.32 -4.45 -24.14
N ILE A 443 3.27 -3.99 -24.96
CA ILE A 443 3.52 -2.56 -25.20
C ILE A 443 3.48 -2.29 -26.70
N LYS A 444 2.77 -1.23 -27.12
CA LYS A 444 2.72 -0.84 -28.53
C LYS A 444 2.72 0.68 -28.70
N VAL A 445 3.49 1.16 -29.66
CA VAL A 445 3.58 2.57 -30.04
C VAL A 445 2.70 2.83 -31.26
N PHE A 446 2.00 3.96 -31.23
CA PHE A 446 1.08 4.43 -32.24
C PHE A 446 1.45 5.88 -32.59
N ALA A 447 1.71 6.11 -33.86
CA ALA A 447 1.98 7.41 -34.45
C ALA A 447 1.46 7.38 -35.90
N ASP A 448 1.22 8.56 -36.47
CA ASP A 448 0.81 8.66 -37.87
C ASP A 448 1.94 8.18 -38.82
N LEU A 449 1.58 7.44 -39.87
CA LEU A 449 2.54 6.81 -40.78
C LEU A 449 3.13 7.83 -41.77
N GLU A 450 2.46 8.95 -42.01
CA GLU A 450 2.89 9.96 -42.97
C GLU A 450 3.70 11.06 -42.26
N ASP A 451 4.91 11.34 -42.72
CA ASP A 451 5.80 12.37 -42.14
C ASP A 451 5.23 13.80 -42.26
N GLU A 452 4.21 13.99 -43.09
CA GLU A 452 3.48 15.25 -43.25
C GLU A 452 2.53 15.51 -42.07
N ASN A 453 2.10 14.45 -41.37
CA ASN A 453 1.28 14.46 -40.16
C ASN A 453 2.17 14.39 -38.92
N TYR A 454 3.05 15.37 -38.77
CA TYR A 454 4.19 15.25 -37.85
C TYR A 454 3.91 15.54 -36.38
N THR A 455 2.81 16.23 -36.06
CA THR A 455 2.34 16.39 -34.67
C THR A 455 0.85 16.09 -34.56
N PHE A 456 0.41 15.76 -33.36
CA PHE A 456 -1.00 15.58 -33.00
C PHE A 456 -1.90 16.71 -33.55
N GLU A 457 -1.50 17.98 -33.43
CA GLU A 457 -2.31 19.10 -33.93
C GLU A 457 -2.45 19.11 -35.46
N VAL A 458 -1.39 18.72 -36.17
CA VAL A 458 -1.39 18.64 -37.64
C VAL A 458 -2.26 17.48 -38.09
N CYS A 459 -2.18 16.33 -37.43
CA CYS A 459 -3.04 15.17 -37.68
C CYS A 459 -4.52 15.56 -37.55
N LEU A 460 -4.88 16.20 -36.43
CA LEU A 460 -6.26 16.66 -36.20
C LEU A 460 -6.70 17.69 -37.25
N TYR A 461 -5.83 18.64 -37.60
CA TYR A 461 -6.16 19.67 -38.59
C TYR A 461 -6.39 19.10 -39.99
N ASN A 462 -5.54 18.18 -40.44
CA ASN A 462 -5.60 17.63 -41.79
C ASN A 462 -6.86 16.77 -42.00
N GLU A 463 -7.25 15.96 -41.01
CA GLU A 463 -8.46 15.13 -41.06
C GLU A 463 -9.76 15.96 -40.87
N ASN A 464 -9.68 17.12 -40.20
CA ASN A 464 -10.86 17.89 -39.78
C ASN A 464 -10.86 19.34 -40.27
N LYS A 465 -10.18 19.64 -41.38
CA LYS A 465 -9.91 21.01 -41.82
C LYS A 465 -11.15 21.88 -41.91
N GLU A 466 -12.20 21.41 -42.60
CA GLU A 466 -13.44 22.17 -42.78
C GLU A 466 -14.16 22.44 -41.46
N PHE A 467 -14.21 21.43 -40.59
CA PHE A 467 -14.82 21.52 -39.27
C PHE A 467 -14.08 22.54 -38.39
N LEU A 468 -12.77 22.41 -38.29
CA LEU A 468 -11.95 23.26 -37.43
C LEU A 468 -11.88 24.71 -37.93
N GLU A 469 -11.80 24.94 -39.25
CA GLU A 469 -11.88 26.30 -39.82
C GLU A 469 -13.23 26.97 -39.57
N ARG A 470 -14.31 26.20 -39.43
CA ARG A 470 -15.65 26.74 -39.14
C ARG A 470 -15.81 27.12 -37.68
N TYR A 471 -15.36 26.29 -36.74
CA TYR A 471 -15.68 26.45 -35.31
C TYR A 471 -14.55 27.06 -34.46
N LEU A 472 -13.27 26.89 -34.84
CA LEU A 472 -12.16 27.45 -34.06
C LEU A 472 -11.71 28.84 -34.54
N LYS A 473 -11.93 29.15 -35.82
CA LYS A 473 -11.42 30.38 -36.42
C LYS A 473 -12.04 31.61 -35.78
N ASN A 474 -11.19 32.55 -35.37
CA ASN A 474 -11.62 33.84 -34.85
C ASN A 474 -10.78 34.99 -35.45
N THR A 475 -11.20 36.23 -35.18
CA THR A 475 -10.54 37.45 -35.70
C THR A 475 -9.10 37.63 -35.22
N ASN A 476 -8.67 36.90 -34.19
CA ASN A 476 -7.34 37.01 -33.60
C ASN A 476 -6.35 35.95 -34.15
N MET A 477 -6.79 35.06 -35.05
CA MET A 477 -5.95 34.02 -35.67
C MET A 477 -5.42 34.47 -37.05
N SER A 478 -4.56 35.49 -37.07
CA SER A 478 -4.02 36.07 -38.31
C SER A 478 -3.21 35.09 -39.16
N ASN A 479 -2.61 34.07 -38.55
CA ASN A 479 -1.78 33.06 -39.23
C ASN A 479 -2.56 31.76 -39.56
N GLY A 480 -3.89 31.74 -39.38
CA GLY A 480 -4.73 30.57 -39.62
C GLY A 480 -4.88 29.63 -38.42
N VAL A 481 -5.83 28.69 -38.52
CA VAL A 481 -6.21 27.79 -37.40
C VAL A 481 -5.08 26.80 -37.09
N GLN A 482 -4.45 26.20 -38.10
CA GLN A 482 -3.34 25.26 -37.90
C GLN A 482 -2.16 25.90 -37.14
N ALA A 483 -1.77 27.12 -37.51
CA ALA A 483 -0.70 27.85 -36.82
C ALA A 483 -1.08 28.22 -35.39
N PHE A 484 -2.37 28.50 -35.13
CA PHE A 484 -2.86 28.71 -33.77
C PHE A 484 -2.74 27.43 -32.94
N MET A 485 -3.16 26.27 -33.48
CA MET A 485 -3.09 24.98 -32.81
C MET A 485 -1.65 24.62 -32.44
N LEU A 486 -0.70 24.78 -33.34
CA LEU A 486 0.73 24.52 -33.09
C LEU A 486 1.33 25.41 -31.98
N ASN A 487 0.95 26.68 -31.93
CA ASN A 487 1.48 27.63 -30.95
C ASN A 487 0.74 27.59 -29.59
N ASN A 488 -0.49 27.07 -29.55
CA ASN A 488 -1.35 27.07 -28.37
C ASN A 488 -2.00 25.70 -28.17
N LYS A 489 -1.17 24.64 -28.16
CA LYS A 489 -1.59 23.23 -28.16
C LYS A 489 -2.71 22.91 -27.15
N ALA A 490 -2.49 23.24 -25.87
CA ALA A 490 -3.45 22.96 -24.79
C ALA A 490 -4.76 23.77 -24.93
N GLU A 491 -4.68 25.05 -25.30
CA GLU A 491 -5.85 25.91 -25.50
C GLU A 491 -6.67 25.44 -26.71
N ALA A 492 -6.01 25.02 -27.79
CA ALA A 492 -6.68 24.44 -28.95
C ALA A 492 -7.39 23.14 -28.59
N ALA A 493 -6.73 22.24 -27.87
CA ALA A 493 -7.33 21.00 -27.38
C ALA A 493 -8.55 21.26 -26.49
N PHE A 494 -8.46 22.21 -25.55
CA PHE A 494 -9.58 22.59 -24.69
C PHE A 494 -10.77 23.13 -25.49
N ARG A 495 -10.53 23.98 -26.49
CA ARG A 495 -11.61 24.50 -27.35
C ARG A 495 -12.28 23.39 -28.17
N ILE A 496 -11.51 22.45 -28.69
CA ILE A 496 -12.07 21.27 -29.38
C ILE A 496 -12.93 20.47 -28.40
N LEU A 497 -12.45 20.21 -27.18
CA LEU A 497 -13.22 19.51 -26.16
C LEU A 497 -14.55 20.22 -25.83
N GLN A 498 -14.57 21.56 -25.79
CA GLN A 498 -15.80 22.31 -25.59
C GLN A 498 -16.82 22.10 -26.73
N LEU A 499 -16.37 21.80 -27.96
CA LEU A 499 -17.27 21.47 -29.07
C LEU A 499 -17.91 20.08 -28.88
N PHE A 500 -17.17 19.11 -28.34
CA PHE A 500 -17.72 17.79 -27.98
C PHE A 500 -18.75 17.91 -26.84
N ILE A 501 -18.44 18.69 -25.80
CA ILE A 501 -19.32 18.84 -24.63
C ILE A 501 -20.62 19.57 -25.00
N ASN A 502 -20.54 20.58 -25.86
CA ASN A 502 -21.69 21.39 -26.28
C ASN A 502 -22.28 20.93 -27.62
N ASP A 503 -22.15 19.64 -27.95
CA ASP A 503 -22.66 19.09 -29.20
C ASP A 503 -24.16 19.36 -29.37
N ASN A 504 -24.51 19.84 -30.55
CA ASN A 504 -25.85 20.27 -30.92
C ASN A 504 -26.01 20.15 -32.44
N GLU A 505 -27.24 20.36 -32.94
CA GLU A 505 -27.54 20.28 -34.38
C GLU A 505 -26.67 21.24 -35.24
N GLU A 506 -26.12 22.32 -34.65
CA GLU A 506 -25.24 23.26 -35.36
C GLU A 506 -23.78 22.82 -35.41
N THR A 507 -23.29 22.08 -34.42
CA THR A 507 -21.89 21.63 -34.32
C THR A 507 -21.72 20.26 -34.98
N ASP A 508 -22.66 19.34 -34.74
CA ASP A 508 -22.71 17.98 -35.30
C ASP A 508 -21.36 17.25 -35.25
N ILE A 509 -21.00 16.79 -34.06
CA ILE A 509 -19.71 16.16 -33.79
C ILE A 509 -19.43 14.91 -34.63
N ASN A 510 -20.46 14.30 -35.23
CA ASN A 510 -20.30 13.16 -36.14
C ASN A 510 -19.48 13.51 -37.40
N LYS A 511 -19.32 14.80 -37.70
CA LYS A 511 -18.46 15.29 -38.79
C LYS A 511 -16.97 15.34 -38.39
N PHE A 512 -16.66 15.16 -37.11
CA PHE A 512 -15.28 15.13 -36.63
C PHE A 512 -14.73 13.70 -36.73
N THR A 513 -13.61 13.56 -37.45
CA THR A 513 -12.89 12.31 -37.65
C THR A 513 -11.70 12.24 -36.69
N ILE A 514 -11.70 11.22 -35.82
CA ILE A 514 -10.56 10.94 -34.94
C ILE A 514 -9.45 10.28 -35.77
N PRO A 515 -8.19 10.73 -35.67
CA PRO A 515 -7.07 10.13 -36.40
C PRO A 515 -6.94 8.61 -36.16
N LYS A 516 -6.66 7.88 -37.24
CA LYS A 516 -6.68 6.40 -37.24
C LYS A 516 -5.71 5.78 -36.23
N TYR A 517 -4.50 6.33 -36.07
CA TYR A 517 -3.53 5.78 -35.12
C TYR A 517 -3.99 5.87 -33.66
N ILE A 518 -4.82 6.87 -33.33
CA ILE A 518 -5.44 7.03 -32.00
C ILE A 518 -6.56 6.00 -31.83
N GLU A 519 -7.39 5.82 -32.87
CA GLU A 519 -8.44 4.80 -32.88
C GLU A 519 -7.85 3.39 -32.71
N ASP A 520 -6.77 3.09 -33.44
CA ASP A 520 -6.05 1.82 -33.33
C ASP A 520 -5.44 1.62 -31.93
N ALA A 521 -4.92 2.68 -31.30
CA ALA A 521 -4.41 2.63 -29.94
C ALA A 521 -5.51 2.30 -28.92
N ILE A 522 -6.64 2.98 -29.02
CA ILE A 522 -7.80 2.81 -28.14
C ILE A 522 -8.45 1.44 -28.32
N LYS A 523 -8.49 0.89 -29.55
CA LYS A 523 -9.05 -0.45 -29.81
C LYS A 523 -8.13 -1.58 -29.39
N TRP A 524 -6.82 -1.36 -29.35
CA TRP A 524 -5.86 -2.39 -28.97
C TRP A 524 -5.78 -2.61 -27.45
N LEU A 525 -6.15 -1.61 -26.64
CA LEU A 525 -5.95 -1.62 -25.19
C LEU A 525 -6.97 -2.45 -24.38
N PRO A 526 -8.28 -2.42 -24.65
CA PRO A 526 -9.25 -3.36 -24.06
C PRO A 526 -8.75 -4.80 -24.24
#